data_AF-A0A967L4R9-F1
#
_entry.id   AF-A0A967L4R9-F1
#
_cell.length_a   1.000
_cell.length_b   1.000
_cell.length_c   1.000
_cell.angle_alpha   90.00
_cell.angle_beta   90.00
_cell.angle_gamma   90.00
#
_symmetry.space_group_name_H-M   'P 1'
#
loop_
_entity.id
_entity.type
_entity.pdbx_description
1 polymer ?
#
loop_
_entity_poly.entity_id
_entity_poly.type
_entity_poly.pdbx_seq_one_letter_code
_entity_poly.pdbx_strand_id
1 'polypeptide(L)' 'ACECGAILRGVKSPGDCRVFGTACTPDKPLGACMVSSEGACAAYYHYGRTGAATA' A
#
# COMPACT_ATOMS: atom_id res chain seq x y z
N ALA A 1 0.94 13.33 0.34
CA ALA A 1 0.17 12.80 1.49
C ALA A 1 -0.17 11.34 1.23
N CYS A 2 -0.44 10.54 2.26
CA CYS A 2 -0.84 9.14 2.12
C CYS A 2 -2.19 9.02 1.38
N GLU A 3 -2.32 8.04 0.49
CA GLU A 3 -3.52 7.83 -0.36
C GLU A 3 -4.35 6.61 0.09
N CYS A 4 -4.13 6.14 1.33
CA CYS A 4 -4.79 4.95 1.89
C CYS A 4 -6.32 4.98 1.78
N GLY A 5 -6.97 6.14 1.93
CA GLY A 5 -8.43 6.25 1.78
C GLY A 5 -8.93 6.01 0.33
N ALA A 6 -8.11 6.22 -0.70
CA ALA A 6 -8.45 5.86 -2.07
C ALA A 6 -8.19 4.37 -2.34
N ILE A 7 -7.13 3.82 -1.73
CA ILE A 7 -6.78 2.39 -1.81
C ILE A 7 -7.85 1.52 -1.16
N LEU A 8 -8.34 1.89 0.03
CA LEU A 8 -9.42 1.18 0.71
C LEU A 8 -10.74 1.19 -0.07
N ARG A 9 -10.94 2.18 -0.94
CA ARG A 9 -12.11 2.27 -1.82
C ARG A 9 -11.90 1.58 -3.17
N GLY A 10 -10.73 0.98 -3.41
CA GLY A 10 -10.38 0.37 -4.70
C GLY A 10 -10.22 1.37 -5.84
N VAL A 11 -10.09 2.67 -5.54
CA VAL A 11 -9.90 3.73 -6.55
C VAL A 11 -8.45 3.81 -7.02
N LYS A 12 -7.51 3.36 -6.18
CA LYS A 12 -6.07 3.34 -6.46
C LYS A 12 -5.43 2.06 -5.96
N SER A 13 -4.40 1.58 -6.63
CA SER A 13 -3.56 0.51 -6.11
C SER A 13 -2.49 1.08 -5.15
N PRO A 14 -1.89 0.25 -4.27
CA PRO A 14 -0.76 0.68 -3.44
C PRO A 14 0.42 1.22 -4.25
N GLY A 15 0.65 0.70 -5.46
CA GLY A 15 1.69 1.20 -6.39
C GLY A 15 1.43 2.61 -6.93
N ASP A 16 0.17 3.05 -6.99
CA ASP A 16 -0.19 4.41 -7.42
C ASP A 16 0.06 5.47 -6.33
N CYS A 17 0.33 5.05 -5.10
CA CYS A 17 0.54 5.95 -3.97
C CYS A 17 1.97 6.46 -3.97
N ARG A 18 2.15 7.77 -4.15
CA ARG A 18 3.50 8.38 -4.30
C ARG A 18 4.45 8.16 -3.11
N VAL A 19 3.91 7.89 -1.93
CA VAL A 19 4.68 7.68 -0.69
C VAL A 19 4.88 6.20 -0.36
N PHE A 20 4.25 5.29 -1.11
CA PHE A 20 4.36 3.85 -0.89
C PHE A 20 5.79 3.36 -1.12
N GLY A 21 6.32 2.57 -0.17
CA GLY A 21 7.65 1.98 -0.25
C GLY A 21 8.83 2.95 -0.08
N THR A 22 8.56 4.25 0.01
CA THR A 22 9.57 5.30 0.25
C THR A 22 9.41 5.88 1.65
N ALA A 23 8.47 6.82 1.82
CA ALA A 23 8.16 7.45 3.10
C ALA A 23 7.17 6.63 3.94
N CYS A 24 6.35 5.80 3.31
CA CYS A 24 5.41 4.87 3.94
C CYS A 24 5.96 3.45 3.81
N THR A 25 6.43 2.88 4.91
CA THR A 25 7.00 1.52 5.01
C THR A 25 6.44 0.82 6.26
N PRO A 26 6.63 -0.50 6.43
CA PRO A 26 6.20 -1.19 7.64
C PRO A 26 6.83 -0.64 8.93
N ASP A 27 8.06 -0.13 8.86
CA ASP A 27 8.76 0.51 9.98
C ASP A 27 8.24 1.94 10.25
N LYS A 28 7.85 2.66 9.19
CA LYS A 28 7.30 4.02 9.25
C LYS A 28 5.95 4.09 8.54
N PRO A 29 4.87 3.58 9.16
CA PRO A 29 3.56 3.59 8.53
C PRO A 29 2.95 5.00 8.57
N LEU A 30 2.55 5.52 7.42
CA LEU A 30 1.87 6.83 7.31
C LEU A 30 0.35 6.73 7.31
N GLY A 31 -0.22 5.53 7.23
CA GLY A 31 -1.67 5.32 7.20
C GLY A 31 -2.06 3.88 7.50
N ALA A 32 -3.32 3.65 7.84
CA ALA A 32 -3.85 2.37 8.33
C ALA A 32 -3.52 1.18 7.40
N CYS A 33 -3.49 1.41 6.09
CA CYS A 33 -3.17 0.40 5.08
C CYS A 33 -1.75 -0.19 5.21
N MET A 34 -0.84 0.50 5.92
CA MET A 34 0.55 0.08 6.15
C MET A 34 0.79 -0.37 7.60
N VAL A 35 -0.12 -0.04 8.53
CA VAL A 35 0.04 -0.36 9.97
C VAL A 35 -0.21 -1.85 10.22
N SER A 36 -1.25 -2.42 9.59
CA SER A 36 -1.56 -3.85 9.72
C SER A 36 -0.89 -4.64 8.60
N SER A 37 -0.35 -5.82 8.92
CA SER A 37 0.17 -6.77 7.94
C SER A 37 -0.89 -7.24 6.93
N GLU A 38 -2.17 -7.21 7.32
CA GLU A 38 -3.31 -7.48 6.45
C GLU A 38 -3.75 -6.27 5.62
N GLY A 39 -3.19 -5.10 5.89
CA GLY A 39 -3.49 -3.87 5.16
C GLY A 39 -3.03 -3.96 3.71
N ALA A 40 -3.82 -3.41 2.80
CA ALA A 40 -3.53 -3.49 1.36
C ALA A 40 -2.12 -2.99 0.99
N CYS A 41 -1.61 -1.96 1.67
CA CYS A 41 -0.24 -1.50 1.41
C CYS A 41 0.81 -2.43 2.04
N ALA A 42 0.65 -2.86 3.29
CA ALA A 42 1.60 -3.78 3.90
C ALA A 42 1.66 -5.11 3.13
N ALA A 43 0.51 -5.68 2.78
CA ALA A 43 0.42 -6.89 1.97
C ALA A 43 1.11 -6.70 0.61
N TYR A 44 0.90 -5.58 -0.07
CA TYR A 44 1.57 -5.28 -1.33
C TYR A 44 3.07 -5.06 -1.16
N TYR A 45 3.52 -4.49 -0.04
CA TYR A 45 4.94 -4.29 0.27
C TYR A 45 5.65 -5.61 0.54
N HIS A 46 5.03 -6.52 1.28
CA HIS A 46 5.60 -7.82 1.65
C HIS A 46 5.47 -8.87 0.54
N TYR A 47 4.36 -8.87 -0.20
CA TYR A 47 3.99 -9.95 -1.11
C TYR A 47 3.78 -9.52 -2.57
N GLY A 48 3.80 -8.22 -2.88
CA GLY A 48 3.58 -7.70 -4.23
C GLY A 48 4.64 -8.08 -5.28
N ARG A 49 5.58 -8.99 -4.95
CA ARG A 49 6.61 -9.53 -5.85
C ARG A 49 6.21 -10.84 -6.55
N THR A 50 4.99 -11.35 -6.38
CA THR A 50 4.47 -12.47 -7.18
C THR A 50 3.37 -11.95 -8.12
N GLY A 51 3.68 -11.88 -9.42
CA GLY A 51 2.93 -11.11 -10.40
C GLY A 51 1.43 -11.41 -10.49
N ALA A 52 0.61 -10.37 -10.27
CA ALA A 52 -0.78 -10.27 -10.73
C ALA A 52 -1.33 -8.87 -10.39
N ALA A 53 -0.95 -7.87 -11.19
CA ALA A 53 -1.73 -6.64 -11.33
C ALA A 53 -1.63 -6.17 -12.79
N THR A 54 -1.84 -7.11 -13.71
CA THR A 54 -2.33 -6.82 -15.06
C THR A 54 -3.83 -7.14 -15.05
N ALA A 55 -4.64 -6.15 -14.69
CA ALA A 55 -6.02 -5.96 -15.12
C ALA A 55 -6.49 -4.60 -14.59
#